data_AF-A0A0M9EC04-F1
#
_entry.id   AF-A0A0M9EC04-F1
#
_cell.length_a   1.000
_cell.length_b   1.000
_cell.length_c   1.000
_cell.angle_alpha   90.00
_cell.angle_beta   90.00
_cell.angle_gamma   90.00
#
_symmetry.space_group_name_H-M   'P 1'
#
loop_
_entity.id
_entity.type
_entity.pdbx_description
1 polymer ?
#
loop_
_entity_poly.entity_id
_entity_poly.type
_entity_poly.pdbx_seq_one_letter_code
_entity_poly.pdbx_strand_id
1 'polypeptide(L)' 'KKHEELRKFDDELRHYSDLKIYLDLDDGVKVNYGKFGNLLAEKKAVTGKK' A
#
# COMPACT_ATOMS: atom_id res chain seq x y z
N LYS A 1 21.69 -4.36 4.70
CA LYS A 1 20.66 -5.02 3.87
C LYS A 1 19.32 -5.14 4.59
N LYS A 2 19.03 -6.13 5.47
CA LYS A 2 17.71 -6.24 6.13
C LYS A 2 17.26 -4.97 6.90
N HIS A 3 18.17 -4.30 7.59
CA HIS A 3 17.84 -3.07 8.31
C HIS A 3 17.48 -1.89 7.39
N GLU A 4 18.07 -1.82 6.19
CA GLU A 4 17.77 -0.75 5.22
C GLU A 4 16.42 -0.98 4.57
N GLU A 5 16.05 -2.24 4.32
CA GLU A 5 14.72 -2.62 3.81
C GLU A 5 13.62 -2.30 4.83
N LEU A 6 13.84 -2.61 6.11
CA LEU A 6 12.90 -2.27 7.19
C LEU A 6 12.72 -0.75 7.34
N ARG A 7 13.81 0.03 7.27
CA ARG A 7 13.71 1.50 7.34
C ARG A 7 12.93 2.10 6.18
N LYS A 8 13.17 1.62 4.95
CA LYS A 8 12.42 2.08 3.78
C LYS A 8 10.93 1.77 3.91
N PHE A 9 10.59 0.60 4.44
CA PHE A 9 9.21 0.23 4.70
C PHE A 9 8.56 1.14 5.75
N ASP A 10 9.22 1.40 6.88
CA ASP A 10 8.73 2.30 7.93
C ASP A 10 8.49 3.74 7.40
N ASP A 11 9.37 4.22 6.52
CA ASP A 11 9.25 5.55 5.92
C ASP A 11 8.07 5.63 4.93
N GLU A 12 7.88 4.61 4.09
CA GLU A 12 6.69 4.50 3.24
C GLU A 12 5.40 4.43 4.08
N LEU A 13 5.40 3.66 5.17
CA LEU A 13 4.25 3.51 6.06
C LEU A 13 3.87 4.83 6.72
N ARG A 14 4.87 5.60 7.19
CA ARG A 14 4.65 6.94 7.75
C ARG A 14 4.07 7.89 6.71
N HIS A 15 4.66 7.93 5.51
CA HIS A 15 4.16 8.77 4.41
C HIS A 15 2.69 8.49 4.08
N TYR A 16 2.32 7.21 3.95
CA TYR A 16 0.94 6.83 3.66
C TYR A 16 -0.03 7.10 4.82
N SER A 17 0.45 7.05 6.06
CA SER A 17 -0.35 7.43 7.24
C SER A 17 -0.65 8.93 7.25
N ASP A 18 0.34 9.76 6.90
CA ASP A 18 0.19 11.22 6.85
C ASP A 18 -0.73 11.67 5.71
N LEU A 19 -0.78 10.92 4.60
CA LEU A 19 -1.67 11.19 3.47
C LEU A 19 -3.17 11.08 3.82
N LYS A 20 -3.54 10.40 4.93
CA LYS A 20 -4.93 10.17 5.35
C LYS A 20 -5.80 9.66 4.19
N ILE A 21 -5.33 8.59 3.53
CA ILE A 21 -6.02 8.02 2.36
C ILE A 21 -7.47 7.71 2.70
N TYR A 22 -8.39 8.27 1.92
CA TYR A 22 -9.82 7.95 2.01
C TYR A 22 -10.10 6.58 1.40
N LEU A 23 -10.75 5.73 2.19
CA LEU A 23 -11.23 4.42 1.79
C LEU A 23 -12.73 4.49 1.56
N ASP A 24 -13.12 4.37 0.29
CA ASP A 24 -14.50 4.12 -0.08
C ASP A 24 -14.73 2.59 0.01
N LEU A 25 -15.70 2.17 0.81
CA LEU A 25 -15.98 0.75 0.99
C LEU A 25 -16.75 0.16 -0.21
N ASP A 26 -17.38 1.00 -1.02
CA ASP A 26 -18.12 0.59 -2.22
C ASP A 26 -17.20 0.36 -3.42
N ASP A 27 -16.02 1.01 -3.46
CA ASP A 27 -14.95 0.80 -4.46
C ASP A 27 -14.44 -0.66 -4.49
N GLY A 28 -14.63 -1.38 -3.39
CA GLY A 28 -14.17 -2.76 -3.22
C GLY A 28 -12.68 -2.89 -2.92
N VAL A 29 -12.32 -4.08 -2.42
CA VAL A 29 -10.98 -4.42 -1.91
C VAL A 29 -9.89 -4.18 -2.96
N LYS A 30 -10.19 -4.48 -4.22
CA LYS A 30 -9.26 -4.38 -5.35
C LYS A 30 -8.74 -2.96 -5.59
N VAL A 31 -9.64 -1.99 -5.60
CA VAL A 31 -9.32 -0.58 -5.86
C VAL A 31 -8.58 0.01 -4.66
N ASN A 32 -9.04 -0.32 -3.45
CA ASN A 32 -8.43 0.15 -2.20
C ASN A 32 -7.00 -0.39 -1.99
N TYR A 33 -6.72 -1.63 -2.38
CA TYR A 33 -5.36 -2.20 -2.29
C TYR A 33 -4.37 -1.52 -3.27
N GLY A 34 -4.86 -0.92 -4.34
CA GLY A 34 -4.04 -0.09 -5.23
C GLY A 34 -3.54 1.19 -4.56
N LYS A 35 -4.27 1.73 -3.58
CA LYS A 35 -3.98 3.01 -2.92
C LYS A 35 -2.74 2.96 -2.01
N PHE A 36 -2.34 1.78 -1.54
CA PHE A 36 -1.23 1.58 -0.59
C PHE A 36 0.13 1.27 -1.25
N GLY A 37 0.25 1.44 -2.57
CA GLY A 37 1.55 1.47 -3.24
C GLY A 37 2.38 0.20 -3.08
N ASN A 38 3.53 0.30 -2.40
CA ASN A 38 4.47 -0.80 -2.18
C ASN A 38 4.33 -1.44 -0.79
N LEU A 39 3.45 -0.92 0.08
CA LEU A 39 3.24 -1.48 1.42
C LEU A 39 2.65 -2.89 1.39
N LEU A 40 1.99 -3.27 0.29
CA LEU A 40 1.35 -4.56 0.12
C LEU A 40 2.20 -5.46 -0.79
N ALA A 41 2.80 -6.48 -0.20
CA ALA A 41 3.71 -7.44 -0.86
C ALA A 41 3.09 -8.10 -2.12
N GLU A 42 1.77 -8.24 -2.16
CA GLU A 42 1.05 -8.95 -3.22
C GLU A 42 -0.06 -8.10 -3.87
N LYS A 43 0.12 -6.79 -3.98
CA LYS A 43 -0.91 -5.93 -4.61
C LYS A 43 -1.31 -6.43 -6.00
N LYS A 44 -0.38 -7.01 -6.77
CA LYS A 44 -0.65 -7.55 -8.11
C LYS A 44 -1.59 -8.76 -8.11
N ALA A 45 -1.57 -9.56 -7.04
CA ALA A 45 -2.50 -10.68 -6.87
C ALA A 45 -3.92 -10.17 -6.61
N VAL A 46 -4.05 -9.05 -5.88
CA VAL A 46 -5.34 -8.45 -5.53
C VAL A 46 -5.87 -7.53 -6.64
N THR A 47 -5.05 -6.60 -7.15
CA THR A 47 -5.41 -5.59 -8.16
C THR A 47 -5.44 -6.12 -9.59
N GLY A 48 -4.99 -7.35 -9.83
CA GLY A 48 -4.86 -7.94 -11.17
C GLY A 48 -3.91 -7.18 -12.09
N LYS A 49 -3.52 -7.80 -13.20
CA LYS A 49 -2.87 -7.08 -14.31
C LYS A 49 -3.96 -6.27 -15.04
N LYS A 50 -3.77 -4.95 -15.15
CA LYS A 50 -4.30 -4.24 -16.32
C LYS A 50 -3.42 -4.58 -17.51
#